data_AF-A0A497IIV6-F1
#
_entry.id   AF-A0A497IIV6-F1
#
_cell.length_a   1.000
_cell.length_b   1.000
_cell.length_c   1.000
_cell.angle_alpha   90.00
_cell.angle_beta   90.00
_cell.angle_gamma   90.00
#
_symmetry.space_group_name_H-M   'P 1'
#
loop_
_entity.id
_entity.type
_entity.pdbx_description
1 polymer ?
#
loop_
_entity_poly.entity_id
_entity_poly.type
_entity_poly.pdbx_seq_one_letter_code
_entity_poly.pdbx_strand_id
1 'polypeptide(L)'
;MDECRNRIRELREEIKRIQRMMQKTANDPFREFVKEMCVVSNETKISTDELYKAFLLFREIVLNMDGQPPSKTRLSRFLSNEYNIHTVARKVRDIGKRKSQRFYKGITLKV
;
A
#
# COMPACT_ATOMS: atom_id res chain seq x y z
N MET A 1 -21.02 -11.24 -40.87
CA MET A 1 -19.66 -11.74 -40.56
C MET A 1 -18.83 -10.71 -39.78
N ASP A 2 -18.95 -9.41 -40.08
CA ASP A 2 -18.18 -8.36 -39.40
C ASP A 2 -18.59 -8.09 -37.95
N GLU A 3 -19.86 -8.28 -37.63
CA GLU A 3 -20.38 -8.09 -36.26
C GLU A 3 -19.80 -9.10 -35.26
N CYS A 4 -19.69 -10.37 -35.68
CA CYS A 4 -19.06 -11.43 -34.89
C CYS A 4 -17.56 -11.17 -34.68
N ARG A 5 -16.86 -10.70 -35.72
CA ARG A 5 -15.44 -10.30 -35.61
C ARG A 5 -15.24 -9.11 -34.66
N ASN A 6 -16.12 -8.12 -34.73
CA ASN A 6 -16.08 -6.96 -33.83
C ASN A 6 -16.34 -7.37 -32.37
N ARG A 7 -17.33 -8.24 -32.13
CA ARG A 7 -17.62 -8.77 -30.79
C ARG A 7 -16.46 -9.56 -30.20
N ILE A 8 -15.79 -10.37 -31.00
CA ILE A 8 -14.59 -11.12 -30.58
C ILE A 8 -13.45 -10.15 -30.21
N ARG A 9 -13.28 -9.05 -30.95
CA ARG A 9 -12.26 -8.03 -30.65
C ARG A 9 -12.55 -7.31 -29.33
N GLU A 10 -13.79 -6.92 -29.08
CA GLU A 10 -14.20 -6.26 -27.84
C GLU A 10 -13.97 -7.16 -26.62
N LEU A 11 -14.40 -8.43 -26.70
CA LEU A 11 -14.20 -9.40 -25.64
C LEU A 11 -12.71 -9.64 -25.34
N ARG A 12 -11.85 -9.67 -26.36
CA ARG A 12 -10.39 -9.80 -26.16
C ARG A 12 -9.80 -8.61 -25.42
N GLU A 13 -10.24 -7.39 -25.73
CA GLU A 13 -9.77 -6.19 -25.03
C GLU A 13 -10.33 -6.09 -23.60
N GLU A 14 -11.55 -6.57 -23.37
CA GLU A 14 -12.12 -6.69 -22.03
C GLU A 14 -11.38 -7.72 -21.17
N ILE A 15 -11.07 -8.90 -21.73
CA ILE A 15 -10.23 -9.92 -21.08
C ILE A 15 -8.85 -9.34 -20.73
N LYS A 16 -8.19 -8.63 -21.65
CA LYS A 16 -6.90 -7.97 -21.36
C LYS A 16 -7.02 -6.94 -20.25
N ARG A 17 -8.11 -6.15 -20.20
CA ARG A 17 -8.35 -5.19 -19.12
C ARG A 17 -8.52 -5.89 -17.79
N ILE A 18 -9.33 -6.94 -17.73
CA ILE A 18 -9.55 -7.76 -16.53
C ILE A 18 -8.23 -8.38 -16.05
N GLN A 19 -7.45 -8.98 -16.96
CA GLN A 19 -6.15 -9.56 -16.65
C GLN A 19 -5.16 -8.52 -16.09
N ARG A 20 -5.12 -7.31 -16.64
CA ARG A 20 -4.30 -6.20 -16.10
C ARG A 20 -4.76 -5.75 -14.71
N MET A 21 -6.06 -5.79 -14.43
CA MET A 21 -6.59 -5.50 -13.07
C MET A 21 -6.24 -6.62 -12.08
N MET A 22 -6.29 -7.88 -12.52
CA MET A 22 -5.91 -9.05 -11.71
C MET A 22 -4.40 -9.09 -11.41
N GLN A 23 -3.53 -8.77 -12.39
CA GLN A 23 -2.08 -8.68 -12.14
C GLN A 23 -1.73 -7.56 -11.16
N LYS A 24 -2.44 -6.42 -11.20
CA LYS A 24 -2.25 -5.34 -10.22
C LYS A 24 -2.66 -5.72 -8.80
N THR A 25 -3.55 -6.69 -8.63
CA THR A 25 -4.04 -7.13 -7.31
C THR A 25 -3.24 -8.30 -6.74
N ALA A 26 -2.69 -9.16 -7.60
CA ALA A 26 -1.82 -10.27 -7.18
C ALA A 26 -0.40 -9.81 -6.77
N ASN A 27 0.13 -8.75 -7.38
CA ASN A 27 1.50 -8.23 -7.13
C ASN A 27 1.49 -6.78 -6.60
N ASP A 28 0.56 -6.42 -5.69
CA ASP A 28 0.67 -5.10 -5.06
C ASP A 28 1.80 -5.15 -4.01
N PRO A 29 2.88 -4.35 -4.18
CA PRO A 29 4.01 -4.36 -3.25
C PRO A 29 3.59 -3.99 -1.82
N PHE A 30 2.46 -3.29 -1.63
CA PHE A 30 1.92 -3.04 -0.30
C PHE A 30 1.36 -4.29 0.37
N ARG A 31 0.73 -5.19 -0.39
CA ARG A 31 0.16 -6.43 0.15
C ARG A 31 1.28 -7.35 0.63
N GLU A 32 2.33 -7.49 -0.17
CA GLU A 32 3.53 -8.23 0.21
C GLU A 32 4.21 -7.59 1.43
N PHE A 33 4.39 -6.26 1.43
CA PHE A 33 4.97 -5.55 2.57
C PHE A 33 4.19 -5.78 3.87
N VAL A 34 2.85 -5.67 3.85
CA VAL A 34 2.03 -5.89 5.05
C VAL A 34 2.14 -7.34 5.51
N LYS A 35 2.08 -8.30 4.58
CA LYS A 35 2.18 -9.73 4.90
C LYS A 35 3.54 -10.09 5.51
N GLU A 36 4.63 -9.61 4.91
CA GLU A 36 5.99 -9.98 5.29
C GLU A 36 6.52 -9.18 6.47
N MET A 37 6.26 -7.86 6.52
CA MET A 37 6.91 -6.96 7.47
C MET A 37 6.01 -6.43 8.59
N CYS A 38 4.68 -6.63 8.52
CA CYS A 38 3.75 -6.03 9.48
C CYS A 38 2.95 -7.05 10.28
N VAL A 39 2.47 -6.62 11.44
CA VAL A 39 1.53 -7.36 12.29
C VAL A 39 0.43 -6.44 12.79
N VAL A 40 -0.75 -7.02 13.02
CA VAL A 40 -1.86 -6.31 13.66
C VAL A 40 -1.48 -6.03 15.11
N SER A 41 -1.60 -4.77 15.52
CA SER A 41 -1.33 -4.35 16.90
C SER A 41 -2.40 -3.40 17.37
N ASN A 42 -2.86 -3.60 18.61
CA ASN A 42 -3.77 -2.67 19.27
C ASN A 42 -3.07 -1.36 19.65
N GLU A 43 -1.75 -1.31 19.53
CA GLU A 43 -0.94 -0.16 19.85
C GLU A 43 -0.84 0.82 18.67
N THR A 44 -0.65 2.09 19.00
CA THR A 44 -0.42 3.19 18.06
C THR A 44 1.01 3.68 18.24
N LYS A 45 1.99 2.84 17.89
CA LYS A 45 3.41 3.14 18.07
C LYS A 45 4.09 3.61 16.80
N ILE A 46 3.65 3.11 15.63
CA ILE A 46 4.31 3.45 14.38
C ILE A 46 3.72 4.70 13.73
N SER A 47 4.59 5.67 13.43
CA SER A 47 4.18 6.85 12.68
C SER A 47 3.96 6.51 11.21
N THR A 48 3.15 7.33 10.55
CA THR A 48 2.92 7.19 9.11
C THR A 48 4.19 7.31 8.27
N ASP A 49 5.16 8.13 8.73
CA ASP A 49 6.46 8.29 8.05
C ASP A 49 7.36 7.08 8.25
N GLU A 50 7.44 6.53 9.45
CA GLU A 50 8.24 5.34 9.74
C GLU A 50 7.76 4.13 8.95
N LEU A 51 6.45 3.88 8.94
CA LEU A 51 5.90 2.76 8.16
C LEU A 51 6.18 2.92 6.66
N TYR A 52 6.07 4.15 6.14
CA TYR A 52 6.36 4.39 4.72
C TYR A 52 7.85 4.25 4.40
N LYS A 53 8.75 4.71 5.27
CA LYS A 53 10.19 4.47 5.11
C LYS A 53 10.53 2.97 5.12
N ALA A 54 9.91 2.20 6.02
CA ALA A 54 10.08 0.75 6.06
C ALA A 54 9.59 0.09 4.75
N PHE A 55 8.47 0.56 4.19
CA PHE A 55 8.00 0.11 2.88
C PHE A 55 9.01 0.40 1.76
N LEU A 56 9.61 1.61 1.73
CA LEU A 56 10.60 1.96 0.72
C LEU A 56 11.82 1.04 0.77
N LEU A 57 12.33 0.77 1.99
CA LEU A 57 13.43 -0.16 2.20
C LEU A 57 13.07 -1.59 1.78
N PHE A 58 11.88 -2.08 2.16
CA PHE A 58 11.40 -3.40 1.72
C PHE A 58 11.32 -3.50 0.20
N ARG A 59 10.79 -2.47 -0.47
CA ARG A 59 10.67 -2.42 -1.92
C ARG A 59 12.04 -2.46 -2.60
N GLU A 60 13.00 -1.72 -2.08
CA GLU A 60 14.36 -1.65 -2.62
C GLU A 60 15.11 -2.97 -2.40
N ILE A 61 15.10 -3.50 -1.17
CA ILE A 61 15.94 -4.63 -0.77
C ILE A 61 15.30 -5.98 -1.14
N VAL A 62 14.00 -6.15 -0.85
CA VAL A 62 13.32 -7.46 -0.96
C VAL A 62 12.70 -7.64 -2.33
N LEU A 63 12.01 -6.62 -2.84
CA LEU A 63 11.36 -6.71 -4.15
C LEU A 63 12.30 -6.38 -5.31
N ASN A 64 13.47 -5.80 -5.02
CA ASN A 64 14.45 -5.35 -6.01
C ASN A 64 13.79 -4.54 -7.16
N MET A 65 12.83 -3.70 -6.81
CA MET A 65 12.05 -2.94 -7.79
C MET A 65 12.67 -1.58 -8.06
N ASP A 66 13.11 -1.38 -9.30
CA ASP A 66 13.53 -0.07 -9.78
C ASP A 66 12.36 0.85 -10.12
N GLY A 67 12.59 2.16 -10.11
CA GLY A 67 11.62 3.18 -10.49
C GLY A 67 10.88 3.85 -9.33
N GLN A 68 9.95 4.74 -9.66
CA GLN A 68 9.26 5.59 -8.69
C GLN A 68 8.38 4.77 -7.74
N PRO A 69 8.61 4.82 -6.41
CA PRO A 69 7.79 4.10 -5.46
C PRO A 69 6.35 4.67 -5.41
N PRO A 70 5.35 3.83 -5.14
CA PRO A 70 3.99 4.29 -4.89
C PRO A 70 3.95 5.24 -3.69
N SER A 71 3.12 6.29 -3.76
CA SER A 71 3.13 7.36 -2.75
C SER A 71 2.63 6.91 -1.37
N LYS A 72 3.06 7.65 -0.34
CA LYS A 72 2.58 7.50 1.04
C LYS A 72 1.06 7.57 1.15
N THR A 73 0.41 8.48 0.41
CA THR A 73 -1.05 8.59 0.37
C THR A 73 -1.72 7.35 -0.20
N ARG A 74 -1.10 6.70 -1.21
CA ARG A 74 -1.58 5.44 -1.75
C ARG A 74 -1.48 4.32 -0.70
N LEU A 75 -0.37 4.25 0.05
CA LEU A 75 -0.22 3.30 1.17
C LEU A 75 -1.31 3.51 2.22
N SER A 76 -1.57 4.76 2.64
CA SER A 76 -2.63 5.06 3.61
C SER A 76 -4.01 4.60 3.12
N ARG A 77 -4.33 4.82 1.83
CA ARG A 77 -5.60 4.37 1.23
C ARG A 77 -5.69 2.85 1.15
N PHE A 78 -4.60 2.19 0.78
CA PHE A 78 -4.50 0.74 0.75
C PHE A 78 -4.80 0.13 2.13
N LEU A 79 -4.14 0.63 3.18
CA LEU A 79 -4.33 0.16 4.56
C LEU A 79 -5.76 0.41 5.07
N SER A 80 -6.34 1.57 4.74
CA SER A 80 -7.73 1.90 5.09
C SER A 80 -8.73 0.96 4.39
N ASN A 81 -8.55 0.73 3.09
CA ASN A 81 -9.50 -0.02 2.28
C ASN A 81 -9.42 -1.53 2.50
N GLU A 82 -8.21 -2.08 2.64
CA GLU A 82 -8.02 -3.53 2.72
C GLU A 82 -7.99 -4.07 4.15
N TYR A 83 -7.54 -3.27 5.11
CA TYR A 83 -7.30 -3.72 6.49
C TYR A 83 -8.06 -2.91 7.54
N ASN A 84 -8.87 -1.91 7.12
CA ASN A 84 -9.58 -0.99 8.01
C ASN A 84 -8.65 -0.28 9.03
N ILE A 85 -7.40 -0.03 8.62
CA ILE A 85 -6.39 0.64 9.44
C ILE A 85 -6.45 2.15 9.19
N HIS A 86 -6.61 2.90 10.27
CA HIS A 86 -6.74 4.36 10.23
C HIS A 86 -5.59 5.06 10.95
N THR A 87 -5.45 6.36 10.66
CA THR A 87 -4.46 7.19 11.35
C THR A 87 -5.10 8.04 12.44
N VAL A 88 -4.35 8.25 13.52
CA VAL A 88 -4.70 9.19 14.59
C VAL A 88 -3.62 10.27 14.68
N ALA A 89 -4.05 11.52 14.84
CA ALA A 89 -3.13 12.64 15.06
C ALA A 89 -2.72 12.69 16.54
N ARG A 90 -1.43 12.87 16.80
CA ARG A 90 -0.87 13.03 18.15
C ARG A 90 0.10 14.20 18.18
N LYS A 91 0.17 14.89 19.32
CA LYS A 91 1.21 15.88 19.59
C LYS A 91 2.45 15.15 20.08
N VAL A 92 3.56 15.34 19.39
CA VAL A 92 4.86 14.77 19.71
C VAL A 92 5.82 15.92 20.02
N ARG A 93 6.72 15.73 20.99
CA ARG A 93 7.80 16.69 21.22
C ARG A 93 8.97 16.30 20.33
N ASP A 94 9.42 17.25 19.55
CA ASP A 94 10.61 17.13 18.70
C ASP A 94 11.49 18.35 18.95
N ILE A 95 12.67 18.13 19.55
CA ILE A 95 13.66 19.16 19.89
C ILE A 95 13.01 20.39 20.55
N GLY A 96 12.25 20.15 21.63
CA GLY A 96 11.57 21.20 22.40
C GLY A 96 10.32 21.81 21.74
N LYS A 97 10.01 21.52 20.48
CA LYS A 97 8.81 22.01 19.79
C LYS A 97 7.72 20.94 19.75
N ARG A 98 6.47 21.33 20.01
CA ARG A 98 5.31 20.44 19.87
C ARG A 98 4.90 20.37 18.40
N LYS A 99 5.08 19.22 17.75
CA LYS A 99 4.64 18.96 16.38
C LYS A 99 3.44 18.02 16.37
N SER A 100 2.59 18.16 15.37
CA SER A 100 1.51 17.20 15.12
C SER A 100 2.03 16.13 14.18
N GLN A 101 1.94 14.85 14.58
CA GLN A 101 2.31 13.71 13.74
C GLN A 101 1.18 12.70 13.71
N ARG A 102 1.05 11.97 12.60
CA ARG A 102 0.04 10.93 12.43
C ARG A 102 0.66 9.56 12.66
N PHE A 103 -0.07 8.73 13.40
CA PHE A 103 0.28 7.35 13.73
C PHE A 103 -0.79 6.41 13.22
N TYR A 104 -0.42 5.23 12.76
CA TYR A 104 -1.41 4.20 12.45
C TYR A 104 -1.92 3.54 13.72
N LYS A 105 -3.22 3.19 13.74
CA LYS A 105 -3.86 2.37 14.77
C LYS A 105 -4.23 1.03 14.14
N GLY A 106 -3.77 -0.07 14.72
CA GLY A 106 -4.07 -1.41 14.20
C GLY A 106 -2.91 -2.11 13.50
N ILE A 107 -1.72 -1.49 13.41
CA ILE A 107 -0.56 -2.07 12.70
C ILE A 107 0.75 -1.59 13.30
N THR A 108 1.75 -2.47 13.28
CA THR A 108 3.16 -2.16 13.55
C THR A 108 4.06 -3.04 12.69
N LEU A 109 5.35 -2.75 12.66
CA LEU A 109 6.35 -3.64 12.05
C LEU A 109 6.59 -4.87 12.93
N LYS A 110 6.86 -6.01 12.30
CA LYS A 110 7.45 -7.18 12.96
C LYS A 110 8.82 -6.77 13.50
N VAL A 111 9.09 -7.12 14.75
CA VAL A 111 10.40 -6.97 15.38
C VAL A 111 11.09 -8.33 15.36
#